data_AF-A0A3D5I0R7-F1
#
_entry.id   AF-A0A3D5I0R7-F1
#
_cell.length_a   1.000
_cell.length_b   1.000
_cell.length_c   1.000
_cell.angle_alpha   90.00
_cell.angle_beta   90.00
_cell.angle_gamma   90.00
#
_symmetry.space_group_name_H-M   'P 1'
#
loop_
_entity.id
_entity.type
_entity.pdbx_description
1 polymer ?
#
loop_
_entity_poly.entity_id
_entity_poly.type
_entity_poly.pdbx_seq_one_letter_code
_entity_poly.pdbx_strand_id
1 'polypeptide(L)'
;MEIPAQEQKTKKWLKSHLLNDEIELQDLYELEQLDLDLLMAETAEIRSDVENRSRSYGRWCTAGYFLELARIIDRRRQESS
;
A
#
# COMPACT_ATOMS: atom_id res chain seq x y z
N MET A 1 -6.35 15.04 -1.91
CA MET A 1 -5.50 15.06 -3.13
C MET A 1 -6.33 14.47 -4.26
N GLU A 2 -6.29 15.02 -5.47
CA GLU A 2 -6.98 14.39 -6.61
C GLU A 2 -6.25 13.09 -6.99
N ILE A 3 -6.98 11.96 -7.05
CA ILE A 3 -6.39 10.65 -7.38
C ILE A 3 -6.21 10.58 -8.91
N PRO A 4 -5.01 10.29 -9.44
CA PRO A 4 -4.81 10.14 -10.87
C PRO A 4 -5.67 9.02 -11.48
N ALA A 5 -6.24 9.25 -12.67
CA ALA A 5 -7.16 8.32 -13.32
C ALA A 5 -6.58 6.91 -13.58
N GLN A 6 -5.26 6.78 -13.71
CA GLN A 6 -4.60 5.47 -13.83
C GLN A 6 -4.67 4.67 -12.53
N GLU A 7 -4.60 5.36 -11.40
CA GLU A 7 -4.60 4.77 -10.06
C GLU A 7 -6.04 4.39 -9.62
N GLN A 8 -7.05 5.13 -10.09
CA GLN A 8 -8.47 4.82 -9.87
C GLN A 8 -8.95 3.50 -10.51
N LYS A 9 -8.28 3.02 -11.57
CA LYS A 9 -8.71 1.81 -12.30
C LYS A 9 -8.37 0.52 -11.57
N THR A 10 -7.44 0.56 -10.63
CA THR A 10 -6.91 -0.64 -9.97
C THR A 10 -7.64 -0.88 -8.66
N LYS A 11 -8.58 -1.82 -8.67
CA LYS A 11 -9.29 -2.28 -7.48
C LYS A 11 -8.57 -3.46 -6.84
N LYS A 12 -7.92 -3.21 -5.70
CA LYS A 12 -7.15 -4.20 -4.93
C LYS A 12 -7.39 -3.98 -3.45
N TRP A 13 -7.49 -5.06 -2.70
CA TRP A 13 -7.64 -5.05 -1.25
C TRP A 13 -6.45 -5.73 -0.60
N LEU A 14 -6.00 -5.17 0.51
CA LEU A 14 -4.98 -5.75 1.37
C LEU A 14 -5.53 -5.83 2.78
N LYS A 15 -5.60 -7.05 3.32
CA LYS A 15 -5.83 -7.24 4.75
C LYS A 15 -4.55 -6.89 5.51
N SER A 16 -4.55 -5.73 6.16
CA SER A 16 -3.45 -5.25 6.99
C SER A 16 -3.56 -5.80 8.41
N HIS A 17 -2.49 -6.43 8.87
CA HIS A 17 -2.38 -6.87 10.25
C HIS A 17 -2.07 -5.72 11.20
N LEU A 18 -1.28 -4.73 10.75
CA LEU A 18 -0.89 -3.59 11.58
C LEU A 18 -2.05 -2.60 11.77
N LEU A 19 -2.90 -2.41 10.77
CA LEU A 19 -4.08 -1.55 10.85
C LEU A 19 -5.32 -2.29 11.35
N ASN A 20 -5.25 -3.61 11.50
CA ASN A 20 -6.38 -4.49 11.87
C ASN A 20 -7.63 -4.27 11.00
N ASP A 21 -7.42 -4.02 9.71
CA ASP A 21 -8.48 -3.72 8.75
C ASP A 21 -8.16 -4.24 7.33
N GLU A 22 -9.16 -4.28 6.46
CA GLU A 22 -9.01 -4.52 5.04
C GLU A 22 -9.05 -3.21 4.27
N ILE A 23 -7.93 -2.83 3.67
CA ILE A 23 -7.74 -1.53 3.02
C ILE A 23 -7.90 -1.69 1.51
N GLU A 24 -8.75 -0.89 0.87
CA GLU A 24 -8.75 -0.76 -0.59
C GLU A 24 -7.57 0.14 -1.02
N LEU A 25 -6.97 -0.15 -2.17
CA LEU A 25 -5.81 0.58 -2.69
C LEU A 25 -6.04 2.10 -2.78
N GLN A 26 -7.28 2.56 -3.00
CA GLN A 26 -7.60 3.99 -3.06
C GLN A 26 -7.65 4.66 -1.68
N ASP A 27 -7.96 3.90 -0.62
CA ASP A 27 -8.08 4.42 0.75
C ASP A 27 -6.75 4.97 1.27
N LEU A 28 -5.62 4.56 0.67
CA LEU A 28 -4.27 5.08 0.97
C LEU A 28 -4.19 6.61 0.86
N TYR A 29 -5.02 7.22 0.01
CA TYR A 29 -5.10 8.67 -0.13
C TYR A 29 -5.68 9.38 1.09
N GLU A 30 -6.49 8.66 1.86
CA GLU A 30 -7.22 9.17 3.02
C GLU A 30 -6.54 8.80 4.34
N LEU A 31 -5.63 7.81 4.34
CA LEU A 31 -4.87 7.40 5.53
C LEU A 31 -4.07 8.54 6.14
N GLU A 32 -4.03 8.62 7.47
CA GLU A 32 -3.09 9.49 8.17
C GLU A 32 -1.64 9.06 7.91
N GLN A 33 -0.66 9.94 8.15
CA GLN A 33 0.73 9.61 7.87
C GLN A 33 1.21 8.38 8.67
N LEU A 34 0.82 8.27 9.93
CA LEU A 34 1.19 7.12 10.77
C LEU A 34 0.66 5.80 10.19
N ASP A 35 -0.60 5.78 9.75
CA ASP A 35 -1.21 4.58 9.17
C ASP A 35 -0.58 4.22 7.82
N LEU A 36 -0.24 5.24 7.01
CA LEU A 36 0.50 5.06 5.77
C LEU A 36 1.90 4.45 6.03
N ASP A 37 2.60 4.92 7.06
CA ASP A 37 3.92 4.41 7.46
C ASP A 37 3.84 2.95 7.93
N LEU A 38 2.82 2.60 8.73
CA LEU A 38 2.56 1.22 9.15
C LEU A 38 2.27 0.31 7.95
N LEU A 39 1.42 0.75 7.04
CA LEU A 39 1.10 0.02 5.81
C LEU A 39 2.35 -0.19 4.93
N MET A 40 3.21 0.83 4.84
CA MET A 40 4.49 0.73 4.12
C MET A 40 5.43 -0.29 4.76
N ALA A 41 5.52 -0.32 6.09
CA ALA A 41 6.33 -1.29 6.81
C ALA A 41 5.84 -2.73 6.58
N GLU A 42 4.55 -2.98 6.75
CA GLU A 42 3.95 -4.31 6.54
C GLU A 42 4.11 -4.79 5.09
N THR A 43 3.83 -3.91 4.12
CA THR A 43 3.96 -4.28 2.71
C THR A 43 5.41 -4.49 2.30
N ALA A 44 6.37 -3.73 2.86
CA ALA A 44 7.79 -3.98 2.66
C ALA A 44 8.24 -5.34 3.22
N GLU A 45 7.75 -5.72 4.40
CA GLU A 45 8.00 -7.03 5.00
C GLU A 45 7.49 -8.16 4.11
N ILE A 46 6.22 -8.11 3.68
CA ILE A 46 5.62 -9.09 2.75
C ILE A 46 6.45 -9.19 1.46
N ARG A 47 6.95 -8.06 0.95
CA ARG A 47 7.74 -8.01 -0.30
C ARG A 47 9.14 -8.59 -0.15
N SER A 48 9.72 -8.52 1.05
CA SER A 48 11.03 -9.07 1.36
C SER A 48 11.01 -10.59 1.55
N ASP A 49 9.86 -11.17 1.89
CA ASP A 49 9.70 -12.61 2.08
C ASP A 49 9.58 -13.37 0.74
N VAL A 50 10.70 -13.93 0.30
CA VAL A 50 10.80 -14.75 -0.93
C VAL A 50 10.10 -16.10 -0.83
N GLU A 51 9.91 -16.64 0.38
CA GLU A 51 9.09 -17.84 0.58
C GLU A 51 7.60 -17.50 0.42
N ASN A 52 7.18 -16.35 0.92
CA ASN A 52 5.81 -15.87 0.72
C ASN A 52 5.53 -15.60 -0.77
N ARG A 53 6.52 -15.10 -1.53
CA ARG A 53 6.39 -14.99 -3.00
C ARG A 53 6.05 -16.34 -3.67
N SER A 54 6.66 -17.43 -3.24
CA SER A 54 6.42 -18.76 -3.83
C SER A 54 5.10 -19.39 -3.33
N ARG A 55 4.73 -19.14 -2.07
CA ARG A 55 3.50 -19.67 -1.45
C ARG A 55 2.23 -18.89 -1.81
N SER A 56 2.34 -17.57 -1.99
CA SER A 56 1.23 -16.66 -2.24
C SER A 56 1.63 -15.50 -3.16
N TYR A 57 1.88 -15.84 -4.43
CA TYR A 57 2.25 -14.86 -5.45
C TYR A 57 1.24 -13.70 -5.57
N GLY A 58 -0.06 -14.00 -5.42
CA GLY A 58 -1.12 -12.99 -5.43
C GLY A 58 -0.96 -11.94 -4.31
N ARG A 59 -0.77 -12.39 -3.05
CA ARG A 59 -0.54 -11.48 -1.91
C ARG A 59 0.76 -10.70 -2.08
N TRP A 60 1.82 -11.36 -2.55
CA TRP A 60 3.11 -10.71 -2.81
C TRP A 60 3.03 -9.63 -3.89
N CYS A 61 2.24 -9.85 -4.94
CA CYS A 61 1.96 -8.84 -5.97
C CYS A 61 1.10 -7.70 -5.42
N THR A 62 0.02 -8.00 -4.70
CA THR A 62 -0.86 -6.97 -4.11
C THR A 62 -0.08 -6.05 -3.16
N ALA A 63 0.75 -6.60 -2.27
CA ALA A 63 1.62 -5.80 -1.40
C ALA A 63 2.55 -4.85 -2.20
N GLY A 64 2.96 -5.24 -3.41
CA GLY A 64 3.77 -4.40 -4.29
C GLY A 64 3.02 -3.18 -4.81
N TYR A 65 1.74 -3.33 -5.18
CA TYR A 65 0.90 -2.20 -5.58
C TYR A 65 0.71 -1.21 -4.43
N PHE A 66 0.41 -1.73 -3.24
CA PHE A 66 0.21 -0.91 -2.04
C PHE A 66 1.51 -0.18 -1.64
N LEU A 67 2.65 -0.87 -1.62
CA LEU A 67 3.94 -0.27 -1.27
C LEU A 67 4.35 0.85 -2.24
N GLU A 68 4.17 0.63 -3.54
CA GLU A 68 4.52 1.65 -4.55
C GLU A 68 3.60 2.87 -4.45
N LEU A 69 2.30 2.67 -4.32
CA LEU A 69 1.36 3.78 -4.18
C LEU A 69 1.58 4.56 -2.87
N ALA A 70 1.82 3.87 -1.76
CA ALA A 70 2.10 4.52 -0.49
C ALA A 70 3.35 5.41 -0.56
N ARG A 71 4.42 4.95 -1.23
CA ARG A 71 5.63 5.77 -1.49
C ARG A 71 5.37 6.98 -2.36
N ILE A 72 4.50 6.85 -3.37
CA ILE A 72 4.11 7.97 -4.22
C ILE A 72 3.36 9.02 -3.38
N ILE A 73 2.42 8.59 -2.53
CA ILE A 73 1.65 9.48 -1.66
C ILE A 73 2.56 10.17 -0.65
N ASP A 74 3.42 9.41 0.03
CA ASP A 74 4.39 9.93 1.01
C ASP A 74 5.30 11.00 0.40
N ARG A 75 5.87 10.74 -0.79
CA ARG A 75 6.68 11.74 -1.50
C ARG A 75 5.90 13.02 -1.80
N ARG A 76 4.66 12.90 -2.29
CA ARG A 76 3.82 14.07 -2.60
C ARG A 76 3.49 14.89 -1.35
N ARG A 77 3.33 14.25 -0.19
CA ARG A 77 3.11 14.92 1.11
C ARG A 77 4.35 15.70 1.56
N GLN A 78 5.54 15.11 1.38
CA GLN A 78 6.82 15.76 1.69
C GLN A 78 7.11 16.96 0.78
N GLU A 79 6.73 16.90 -0.50
CA GLU A 79 6.85 18.02 -1.45
C GLU A 79 5.89 19.19 -1.14
N SER A 80 4.85 18.93 -0.34
CA SER A 80 3.82 19.91 0.05
C SER A 80 4.05 20.53 1.44
N SER A 81 5.10 20.11 2.15
CA SER A 81 5.46 20.56 3.51
C SER A 81 6.68 21.47 3.50
#